data_AF-A0A0J9UUY7-F1
#
_entry.id   AF-A0A0J9UUY7-F1
#
_cell.length_a   1.000
_cell.length_b   1.000
_cell.length_c   1.000
_cell.angle_alpha   90.00
_cell.angle_beta   90.00
_cell.angle_gamma   90.00
#
_symmetry.space_group_name_H-M   'P 1'
#
loop_
_entity.id
_entity.type
_entity.pdbx_description
1 polymer ?
#
loop_
_entity_poly.entity_id
_entity_poly.type
_entity_poly.pdbx_seq_one_letter_code
_entity_poly.pdbx_strand_id
1 'polypeptide(L)'
;MILSRSNTHYIEDCAFLNYWLNYELNKSAFYKNISVKIFYQGMEGYVQDKLNYLLLTNDEIFDINKDELDKIHILFNLYTDYHKIYSKGELICAPKNICLDFSNKCVQEYKKGIIKCQNKESDFCKAIAKFKSTYETLKENNKSNNHFNSKELIPLPSYEQTSEEFLSLFNRRKNIAIATISIICSIFGTILILFYLYKVQIN
;
A
#
# COMPACT_ATOMS: atom_id res chain seq x y z
N MET A 1 7.31 20.35 26.96
CA MET A 1 7.12 21.31 25.85
C MET A 1 5.74 21.05 25.29
N ILE A 2 4.80 21.96 25.57
CA ILE A 2 3.40 21.81 25.15
C ILE A 2 3.35 22.20 23.66
N LEU A 3 3.13 21.23 22.78
CA LEU A 3 2.82 21.52 21.38
C LEU A 3 1.44 22.22 21.37
N SER A 4 1.39 23.49 20.98
CA SER A 4 0.12 24.21 20.91
C SER A 4 -0.65 23.75 19.67
N ARG A 5 -1.96 23.50 19.84
CA ARG A 5 -2.92 23.12 18.77
C ARG A 5 -3.00 24.11 17.59
N SER A 6 -2.35 25.27 17.68
CA SER A 6 -2.30 26.30 16.65
C SER A 6 -1.12 26.14 15.67
N ASN A 7 -0.26 25.13 15.83
CA ASN A 7 0.86 24.87 14.93
C ASN A 7 0.43 23.92 13.80
N THR A 8 0.54 24.34 12.54
CA THR A 8 0.21 23.52 11.36
C THR A 8 0.95 22.18 11.37
N HIS A 9 2.20 22.15 11.85
CA HIS A 9 2.99 20.92 11.98
C HIS A 9 2.36 19.91 12.95
N TYR A 10 1.72 20.38 14.01
CA TYR A 10 1.09 19.49 14.99
C TYR A 10 -0.07 18.69 14.38
N ILE A 11 -0.91 19.32 13.54
CA ILE A 11 -2.03 18.63 12.88
C ILE A 11 -1.51 17.57 11.90
N GLU A 12 -0.49 17.91 11.12
CA GLU A 12 0.14 16.99 10.16
C GLU A 12 0.80 15.80 10.87
N ASP A 13 1.55 16.05 11.96
CA ASP A 13 2.20 15.02 12.77
C ASP A 13 1.17 14.07 13.40
N CYS A 14 0.06 14.60 13.92
CA CYS A 14 -1.03 13.80 14.48
C CYS A 14 -1.72 12.94 13.42
N ALA A 15 -2.01 13.52 12.25
CA ALA A 15 -2.63 12.79 11.14
C ALA A 15 -1.72 11.66 10.65
N PHE A 16 -0.40 11.91 10.57
CA PHE A 16 0.58 10.88 10.24
C PHE A 16 0.64 9.78 11.29
N LEU A 17 0.67 10.13 12.59
CA LEU A 17 0.67 9.15 13.66
C LEU A 17 -0.59 8.28 13.64
N ASN A 18 -1.77 8.89 13.44
CA ASN A 18 -3.03 8.16 13.33
C ASN A 18 -3.00 7.17 12.15
N TYR A 19 -2.54 7.62 10.97
CA TYR A 19 -2.31 6.75 9.82
C TYR A 19 -1.36 5.60 10.16
N TRP A 20 -0.19 5.91 10.74
CA TRP A 20 0.86 4.94 11.02
C TRP A 20 0.40 3.85 11.99
N LEU A 21 -0.27 4.23 13.08
CA LEU A 21 -0.85 3.28 14.04
C LEU A 21 -1.89 2.36 13.39
N ASN A 22 -2.81 2.94 12.60
CA ASN A 22 -3.79 2.17 11.85
C ASN A 22 -3.14 1.16 10.91
N TYR A 23 -2.09 1.59 10.20
CA TYR A 23 -1.38 0.75 9.25
C TYR A 23 -0.63 -0.39 9.95
N GLU A 24 0.13 -0.11 11.02
CA GLU A 24 0.90 -1.13 11.73
C GLU A 24 0.00 -2.18 12.41
N LEU A 25 -1.10 -1.76 13.04
CA LEU A 25 -2.03 -2.69 13.69
C LEU A 25 -2.77 -3.56 12.65
N ASN A 26 -3.05 -3.04 11.46
CA ASN A 26 -3.70 -3.81 10.39
C ASN A 26 -2.77 -4.81 9.66
N LYS A 27 -1.44 -4.73 9.83
CA LYS A 27 -0.51 -5.72 9.25
C LYS A 27 -0.61 -7.09 9.90
N SER A 28 -0.87 -7.12 11.20
CA SER A 28 -0.87 -8.35 11.99
C SER A 28 -2.26 -8.98 12.04
N ALA A 29 -2.36 -10.26 11.69
CA ALA A 29 -3.59 -11.02 11.88
C ALA A 29 -4.04 -11.07 13.35
N PHE A 30 -3.10 -10.96 14.29
CA PHE A 30 -3.38 -10.91 15.73
C PHE A 30 -4.04 -9.60 16.17
N TYR A 31 -3.79 -8.50 15.45
CA TYR A 31 -4.23 -7.15 15.84
C TYR A 31 -5.29 -6.56 14.92
N LYS A 32 -5.71 -7.31 13.89
CA LYS A 32 -6.67 -6.88 12.87
C LYS A 32 -8.03 -6.41 13.42
N ASN A 33 -8.39 -6.82 14.63
CA ASN A 33 -9.64 -6.44 15.30
C ASN A 33 -9.42 -5.51 16.51
N ILE A 34 -8.19 -5.07 16.76
CA ILE A 34 -7.90 -4.11 17.83
C ILE A 34 -8.27 -2.72 17.33
N SER A 35 -9.12 -2.03 18.08
CA SER A 35 -9.35 -0.60 17.85
C SER A 35 -8.07 0.16 18.16
N VAL A 36 -7.61 0.93 17.18
CA VAL A 36 -6.45 1.82 17.29
C VAL A 36 -6.64 2.82 18.41
N LYS A 37 -7.88 3.32 18.57
CA LYS A 37 -8.25 4.21 19.67
C LYS A 37 -8.03 3.53 21.02
N ILE A 38 -8.52 2.30 21.18
CA ILE A 38 -8.35 1.54 22.44
C ILE A 38 -6.87 1.24 22.70
N PHE A 39 -6.12 0.85 21.67
CA PHE A 39 -4.68 0.61 21.78
C PHE A 39 -3.94 1.86 22.25
N TYR A 40 -4.23 3.01 21.63
CA TYR A 40 -3.63 4.29 21.99
C TYR A 40 -3.97 4.70 23.43
N GLN A 41 -5.23 4.55 23.85
CA GLN A 41 -5.67 4.83 25.22
C GLN A 41 -4.92 3.99 26.25
N GLY A 42 -4.68 2.71 25.98
CA GLY A 42 -3.90 1.83 26.86
C GLY A 42 -2.44 2.29 26.99
N MET A 43 -1.83 2.73 25.88
CA MET A 43 -0.47 3.28 25.88
C MET A 43 -0.41 4.62 26.63
N GLU A 44 -1.37 5.52 26.37
CA GLU A 44 -1.48 6.83 27.01
C GLU A 44 -1.58 6.69 28.53
N GLY A 45 -2.49 5.83 29.02
CA GLY A 45 -2.65 5.58 30.45
C GLY A 45 -1.34 5.13 31.11
N TYR A 46 -0.61 4.19 30.48
CA TYR A 46 0.68 3.74 31.01
C TYR A 46 1.73 4.86 31.05
N VAL A 47 1.83 5.68 30.00
CA VAL A 47 2.79 6.78 29.92
C VAL A 47 2.45 7.87 30.93
N GLN A 48 1.18 8.23 31.08
CA GLN A 48 0.73 9.20 32.06
C GLN A 48 1.04 8.70 33.48
N ASP A 49 0.70 7.46 33.79
CA ASP A 49 0.88 6.87 35.13
C ASP A 49 2.35 6.66 35.51
N LYS A 50 3.22 6.32 34.53
CA LYS A 50 4.62 5.96 34.81
C LYS A 50 5.61 7.08 34.55
N LEU A 51 5.33 7.96 33.60
CA LEU A 51 6.27 8.96 33.11
C LEU A 51 5.75 10.41 33.29
N ASN A 52 4.48 10.59 33.70
CA ASN A 52 3.85 11.88 33.96
C ASN A 52 3.90 12.84 32.75
N TYR A 53 3.81 12.30 31.53
CA TYR A 53 3.70 13.06 30.28
C TYR A 53 2.24 13.16 29.82
N LEU A 54 1.85 14.34 29.33
CA LEU A 54 0.60 14.55 28.60
C LEU A 54 0.80 14.19 27.12
N LEU A 55 -0.10 13.38 26.57
CA LEU A 55 -0.09 12.90 25.19
C LEU A 55 -1.23 13.53 24.37
N LEU A 56 -1.31 13.18 23.08
CA LEU A 56 -2.33 13.69 22.15
C LEU A 56 -3.74 13.40 22.64
N THR A 57 -4.69 14.24 22.25
CA THR A 57 -6.07 14.09 22.66
C THR A 57 -6.76 12.92 21.94
N ASN A 58 -7.66 12.24 22.65
CA ASN A 58 -8.41 11.08 22.17
C ASN A 58 -9.23 11.27 20.88
N ASP A 59 -9.41 12.51 20.43
CA ASP A 59 -10.15 12.84 19.21
C ASP A 59 -9.24 12.86 17.96
N GLU A 60 -7.92 12.88 18.16
CA GLU A 60 -6.91 12.91 17.09
C GLU A 60 -6.50 11.51 16.62
N ILE A 61 -6.71 10.48 17.47
CA ILE A 61 -6.45 9.08 17.15
C ILE A 61 -7.77 8.31 17.03
N PHE A 62 -8.02 7.74 15.86
CA PHE A 62 -9.28 7.06 15.54
C PHE A 62 -9.08 5.93 14.54
N ASP A 63 -10.03 5.00 14.53
CA ASP A 63 -10.04 3.88 13.59
C ASP A 63 -10.32 4.36 12.16
N ILE A 64 -9.38 4.15 11.26
CA ILE A 64 -9.53 4.38 9.82
C ILE A 64 -10.06 3.07 9.22
N ASN A 65 -11.19 3.15 8.51
CA ASN A 65 -11.70 1.97 7.83
C ASN A 65 -10.68 1.46 6.80
N LYS A 66 -10.69 0.14 6.57
CA LYS A 66 -9.66 -0.51 5.76
C LYS A 66 -9.56 0.05 4.33
N ASP A 67 -10.68 0.39 3.69
CA ASP A 67 -10.65 0.89 2.32
C ASP A 67 -9.96 2.26 2.20
N GLU A 68 -10.25 3.16 3.15
CA GLU A 68 -9.58 4.46 3.27
C GLU A 68 -8.12 4.31 3.70
N LEU A 69 -7.81 3.39 4.62
CA LEU A 69 -6.44 3.10 5.02
C LEU A 69 -5.58 2.61 3.83
N ASP A 70 -6.12 1.71 3.02
CA ASP A 70 -5.47 1.21 1.81
C ASP A 70 -5.21 2.35 0.80
N LYS A 71 -6.16 3.29 0.63
CA LYS A 71 -6.01 4.48 -0.22
C LYS A 71 -4.89 5.39 0.28
N ILE A 72 -4.88 5.72 1.57
CA ILE A 72 -3.84 6.55 2.18
C ILE A 72 -2.47 5.87 2.05
N HIS A 73 -2.41 4.56 2.27
CA HIS A 73 -1.16 3.82 2.15
C HIS A 73 -0.59 3.81 0.72
N ILE A 74 -1.44 3.71 -0.31
CA ILE A 74 -1.00 3.86 -1.71
C ILE A 74 -0.34 5.23 -1.92
N LEU A 75 -0.97 6.30 -1.46
CA LEU A 75 -0.41 7.65 -1.58
C LEU A 75 0.91 7.78 -0.81
N PHE A 76 0.98 7.22 0.40
CA PHE A 76 2.20 7.20 1.19
C PHE A 76 3.36 6.52 0.45
N ASN A 77 3.13 5.34 -0.13
CA ASN A 77 4.17 4.62 -0.89
C ASN A 77 4.60 5.40 -2.13
N LEU A 78 3.64 5.96 -2.87
CA LEU A 78 3.91 6.77 -4.06
C LEU A 78 4.86 7.93 -3.77
N TYR A 79 4.55 8.74 -2.76
CA TYR A 79 5.42 9.87 -2.39
C TYR A 79 6.71 9.41 -1.72
N THR A 80 6.70 8.33 -0.95
CA THR A 80 7.90 7.76 -0.33
C THR A 80 8.92 7.34 -1.39
N ASP A 81 8.50 6.59 -2.40
CA ASP A 81 9.41 6.15 -3.46
C ASP A 81 9.76 7.27 -4.44
N TYR A 82 8.83 8.18 -4.73
CA TYR A 82 9.14 9.41 -5.49
C TYR A 82 10.20 10.26 -4.79
N HIS A 83 10.11 10.46 -3.47
CA HIS A 83 11.08 11.27 -2.73
C HIS A 83 12.45 10.61 -2.60
N LYS A 84 12.56 9.29 -2.80
CA LYS A 84 13.86 8.62 -2.94
C LYS A 84 14.51 8.86 -4.30
N ILE A 85 13.74 9.29 -5.30
CA ILE A 85 14.25 9.73 -6.61
C ILE A 85 14.58 11.22 -6.57
N TYR A 86 13.62 12.03 -6.13
CA TYR A 86 13.67 13.48 -6.23
C TYR A 86 13.20 14.16 -4.96
N SER A 87 14.09 14.95 -4.36
CA SER A 87 13.82 15.66 -3.11
C SER A 87 14.53 17.00 -3.11
N LYS A 88 13.89 18.02 -2.52
CA LYS A 88 14.45 19.37 -2.34
C LYS A 88 15.03 20.00 -3.63
N GLY A 89 14.45 19.69 -4.79
CA GLY A 89 14.89 20.25 -6.07
C GLY A 89 15.90 19.41 -6.84
N GLU A 90 16.38 18.29 -6.28
CA GLU A 90 17.51 17.52 -6.79
C GLU A 90 17.18 16.04 -6.98
N LEU A 91 17.87 15.39 -7.92
CA LEU A 91 17.87 13.93 -8.05
C LEU A 91 18.81 13.34 -7.00
N ILE A 92 18.25 12.62 -6.04
CA ILE A 92 19.00 12.08 -4.90
C ILE A 92 19.31 10.59 -5.02
N CYS A 93 18.65 9.89 -5.94
CA CYS A 93 18.91 8.46 -6.15
C CYS A 93 20.25 8.24 -6.87
N ALA A 94 20.95 7.20 -6.44
CA ALA A 94 22.13 6.64 -7.08
C ALA A 94 22.36 5.22 -6.56
N PRO A 95 22.97 4.32 -7.34
CA PRO A 95 23.23 4.40 -8.79
C PRO A 95 21.96 4.23 -9.66
N LYS A 96 22.09 4.29 -10.99
CA LYS A 96 20.98 4.24 -11.96
C LYS A 96 19.95 3.13 -11.70
N ASN A 97 20.40 1.92 -11.39
CA ASN A 97 19.49 0.80 -11.11
C ASN A 97 18.60 1.06 -9.89
N ILE A 98 19.12 1.72 -8.84
CA ILE A 98 18.33 2.10 -7.68
C ILE A 98 17.27 3.15 -8.04
N CYS A 99 17.61 4.12 -8.91
CA CYS A 99 16.63 5.07 -9.45
C CYS A 99 15.51 4.36 -10.22
N LEU A 100 15.86 3.39 -11.08
CA LEU A 100 14.90 2.61 -11.84
C LEU A 100 14.04 1.71 -10.94
N ASP A 101 14.61 1.17 -9.86
CA ASP A 101 13.86 0.38 -8.88
C ASP A 101 12.79 1.23 -8.18
N PHE A 102 13.14 2.45 -7.74
CA PHE A 102 12.14 3.36 -7.17
C PHE A 102 11.12 3.82 -8.21
N SER A 103 11.55 4.08 -9.44
CA SER A 103 10.66 4.44 -10.54
C SER A 103 9.65 3.31 -10.84
N ASN A 104 10.11 2.06 -10.83
CA ASN A 104 9.24 0.89 -10.99
C ASN A 104 8.28 0.75 -9.81
N LYS A 105 8.73 0.97 -8.56
CA LYS A 105 7.84 0.94 -7.40
C LYS A 105 6.74 2.00 -7.50
N CYS A 106 7.07 3.23 -7.93
CA CYS A 106 6.08 4.26 -8.23
C CYS A 106 5.06 3.77 -9.28
N VAL A 107 5.50 3.13 -10.37
CA VAL A 107 4.61 2.57 -11.39
C VAL A 107 3.69 1.50 -10.81
N GLN A 108 4.21 0.55 -10.02
CA GLN A 108 3.41 -0.53 -9.44
C GLN A 108 2.37 -0.01 -8.44
N GLU A 109 2.76 0.93 -7.57
CA GLU A 109 1.81 1.56 -6.63
C GLU A 109 0.79 2.44 -7.35
N TYR A 110 1.20 3.13 -8.42
CA TYR A 110 0.31 3.98 -9.19
C TYR A 110 -0.78 3.15 -9.87
N LYS A 111 -0.43 1.98 -10.43
CA LYS A 111 -1.40 1.00 -10.96
C LYS A 111 -2.47 0.64 -9.94
N LYS A 112 -2.09 0.39 -8.68
CA LYS A 112 -3.05 0.13 -7.59
C LYS A 112 -3.96 1.35 -7.37
N GLY A 113 -3.37 2.55 -7.37
CA GLY A 113 -4.08 3.81 -7.19
C GLY A 113 -5.13 4.07 -8.26
N ILE A 114 -4.79 3.94 -9.54
CA ILE A 114 -5.71 4.22 -10.64
C ILE A 114 -6.84 3.20 -10.76
N ILE A 115 -6.63 1.95 -10.38
CA ILE A 115 -7.69 0.94 -10.31
C ILE A 115 -8.67 1.24 -9.16
N LYS A 116 -8.15 1.71 -8.02
CA LYS A 116 -8.98 2.07 -6.85
C LYS A 116 -9.68 3.44 -7.03
N CYS A 117 -9.25 4.22 -8.01
CA CYS A 117 -9.83 5.50 -8.37
C CYS A 117 -11.12 5.32 -9.19
N GLN A 118 -12.25 5.07 -8.52
CA GLN A 118 -13.55 4.83 -9.17
C GLN A 118 -14.32 6.11 -9.49
N ASN A 119 -14.23 7.13 -8.62
CA ASN A 119 -14.89 8.42 -8.80
C ASN A 119 -13.84 9.51 -8.94
N LYS A 120 -13.70 10.07 -10.15
CA LYS A 120 -12.72 11.12 -10.47
C LYS A 120 -12.82 12.35 -9.55
N GLU A 121 -13.99 12.63 -8.99
CA GLU A 121 -14.21 13.75 -8.08
C GLU A 121 -13.80 13.48 -6.64
N SER A 122 -13.51 12.22 -6.27
CA SER A 122 -13.03 11.89 -4.93
C SER A 122 -11.66 12.49 -4.65
N ASP A 123 -11.41 12.85 -3.39
CA ASP A 123 -10.13 13.41 -2.96
C ASP A 123 -8.96 12.46 -3.25
N PHE A 124 -9.19 11.15 -3.11
CA PHE A 124 -8.21 10.13 -3.48
C PHE A 124 -7.86 10.17 -4.97
N CYS A 125 -8.85 10.21 -5.86
CA CYS A 125 -8.61 10.31 -7.30
C CYS A 125 -7.89 11.60 -7.69
N LYS A 126 -8.26 12.73 -7.07
CA LYS A 126 -7.57 14.01 -7.24
C LYS A 126 -6.11 13.92 -6.79
N ALA A 127 -5.83 13.24 -5.68
CA ALA A 127 -4.47 13.01 -5.20
C ALA A 127 -3.64 12.12 -6.16
N ILE A 128 -4.24 11.07 -6.73
CA ILE A 128 -3.60 10.23 -7.76
C ILE A 128 -3.29 11.04 -9.03
N ALA A 129 -4.23 11.87 -9.49
CA ALA A 129 -4.02 12.74 -10.64
C ALA A 129 -2.91 13.77 -10.39
N LYS A 130 -2.86 14.35 -9.18
CA LYS A 130 -1.79 15.26 -8.76
C LYS A 130 -0.42 14.57 -8.73
N PHE A 131 -0.35 13.34 -8.23
CA PHE A 131 0.87 12.55 -8.27
C PHE A 131 1.34 12.31 -9.71
N LYS A 132 0.42 11.92 -10.61
CA LYS A 132 0.72 11.72 -12.03
C LYS A 132 1.37 12.95 -12.65
N SER A 133 0.73 14.11 -12.51
CA SER A 133 1.25 15.38 -13.02
C SER A 133 2.63 15.70 -12.45
N THR A 134 2.82 15.53 -11.13
CA THR A 134 4.11 15.78 -10.47
C THR A 134 5.23 14.89 -11.02
N TYR A 135 4.94 13.61 -11.24
CA TYR A 135 5.89 12.62 -11.75
C TYR A 135 6.24 12.88 -13.22
N GLU A 136 5.24 13.15 -14.06
CA GLU A 136 5.43 13.45 -15.49
C GLU A 136 6.22 14.76 -15.69
N THR A 137 5.92 15.81 -14.92
CA THR A 137 6.70 17.05 -14.94
C THR A 137 8.16 16.83 -14.58
N LEU A 138 8.47 15.99 -13.57
CA LEU A 138 9.87 15.65 -13.26
C LEU A 138 10.56 14.98 -14.44
N LYS A 139 9.88 14.05 -15.11
CA LYS A 139 10.39 13.35 -16.29
C LYS A 139 10.64 14.29 -17.47
N GLU A 140 9.74 15.24 -17.72
CA GLU A 140 9.84 16.24 -18.80
C GLU A 140 10.92 17.31 -18.56
N ASN A 141 11.17 17.66 -17.29
CA ASN A 141 12.18 18.65 -16.91
C ASN A 141 13.63 18.22 -17.19
N ASN A 142 13.88 16.95 -17.57
CA ASN A 142 15.19 16.44 -17.99
C ASN A 142 16.32 16.71 -16.99
N LYS A 143 15.98 16.74 -15.70
CA LYS A 143 16.97 16.90 -14.63
C LYS A 143 17.96 15.76 -14.69
N SER A 144 19.23 16.06 -14.47
CA SER A 144 20.30 15.07 -14.54
C SER A 144 21.24 15.23 -13.35
N ASN A 145 21.72 14.11 -12.83
CA ASN A 145 22.90 14.05 -11.98
C ASN A 145 23.94 13.11 -12.64
N ASN A 146 25.06 12.83 -11.96
CA ASN A 146 26.13 11.98 -12.51
C ASN A 146 25.71 10.51 -12.76
N HIS A 147 24.56 10.08 -12.23
CA HIS A 147 24.12 8.68 -12.24
C HIS A 147 22.83 8.45 -13.04
N PHE A 148 21.99 9.48 -13.20
CA PHE A 148 20.62 9.33 -13.67
C PHE A 148 20.09 10.60 -14.32
N ASN A 149 19.32 10.42 -15.40
CA ASN A 149 18.51 11.46 -16.01
C ASN A 149 17.01 11.18 -15.75
N SER A 150 16.24 12.19 -15.36
CA SER A 150 14.81 12.04 -15.09
C SER A 150 13.99 11.57 -16.30
N LYS A 151 14.49 11.75 -17.54
CA LYS A 151 13.91 11.14 -18.76
C LYS A 151 13.88 9.63 -18.71
N GLU A 152 14.75 9.00 -17.93
CA GLU A 152 14.85 7.55 -17.81
C GLU A 152 13.81 6.97 -16.84
N LEU A 153 13.04 7.81 -16.15
CA LEU A 153 11.90 7.37 -15.35
C LEU A 153 10.92 6.55 -16.18
N ILE A 154 10.48 5.42 -15.66
CA ILE A 154 9.48 4.56 -16.27
C ILE A 154 8.16 5.34 -16.34
N PRO A 155 7.50 5.40 -17.52
CA PRO A 155 6.24 6.14 -17.67
C PRO A 155 5.12 5.50 -16.84
N LEU A 156 4.25 6.35 -16.31
CA LEU A 156 3.04 5.89 -15.62
C LEU A 156 2.03 5.37 -16.67
N PRO A 157 1.39 4.22 -16.44
CA PRO A 157 0.44 3.64 -17.39
C PRO A 157 -0.90 4.40 -17.38
N SER A 158 -1.68 4.23 -18.46
CA SER A 158 -3.08 4.67 -18.48
C SER A 158 -3.99 3.74 -17.67
N TYR A 159 -5.23 4.17 -17.44
CA TYR A 159 -6.24 3.32 -16.82
C TYR A 159 -6.53 2.08 -17.68
N GLU A 160 -6.66 2.27 -19.00
CA GLU A 160 -6.95 1.21 -19.96
C GLU A 160 -5.84 0.15 -19.96
N GLN A 161 -4.58 0.57 -20.09
CA GLN A 161 -3.41 -0.33 -20.04
C GLN A 161 -3.38 -1.13 -18.74
N THR A 162 -3.66 -0.46 -17.62
CA THR A 162 -3.64 -1.11 -16.31
C THR A 162 -4.81 -2.07 -16.15
N SER A 163 -6.01 -1.69 -16.60
CA SER A 163 -7.21 -2.52 -16.56
C SER A 163 -7.02 -3.79 -17.40
N GLU A 164 -6.49 -3.68 -18.61
CA GLU A 164 -6.16 -4.81 -19.48
C GLU A 164 -5.14 -5.76 -18.82
N GLU A 165 -4.08 -5.22 -18.24
CA GLU A 165 -3.08 -6.00 -17.50
C GLU A 165 -3.73 -6.75 -16.33
N PHE A 166 -4.55 -6.08 -15.52
CA PHE A 166 -5.26 -6.71 -14.40
C PHE A 166 -6.21 -7.81 -14.85
N LEU A 167 -6.98 -7.59 -15.92
CA LEU A 167 -7.87 -8.59 -16.51
C LEU A 167 -7.09 -9.81 -17.03
N SER A 168 -5.96 -9.57 -17.70
CA SER A 168 -5.10 -10.65 -18.19
C SER A 168 -4.53 -11.50 -17.05
N LEU A 169 -4.08 -10.86 -15.96
CA LEU A 169 -3.56 -11.53 -14.76
C LEU A 169 -4.67 -12.30 -14.03
N PHE A 170 -5.86 -11.72 -13.93
CA PHE A 170 -7.02 -12.37 -13.34
C PHE A 170 -7.41 -13.63 -14.12
N ASN A 171 -7.51 -13.54 -15.44
CA ASN A 171 -7.83 -14.67 -16.30
C ASN A 171 -6.76 -15.77 -16.22
N ARG A 172 -5.47 -15.39 -16.20
CA ARG A 172 -4.37 -16.34 -16.00
C ARG A 172 -4.48 -17.06 -14.66
N ARG A 173 -4.71 -16.33 -13.57
CA ARG A 173 -4.88 -16.91 -12.22
C ARG A 173 -6.10 -17.82 -12.14
N LYS A 174 -7.22 -17.41 -12.73
CA LYS A 174 -8.44 -18.22 -12.84
C LYS A 174 -8.17 -19.53 -13.57
N ASN A 175 -7.48 -19.49 -14.69
CA ASN A 175 -7.14 -20.70 -15.46
C ASN A 175 -6.23 -21.64 -14.67
N ILE A 176 -5.23 -21.12 -13.95
CA ILE A 176 -4.37 -21.90 -13.05
C ILE A 176 -5.19 -22.55 -11.92
N ALA A 177 -6.11 -21.80 -11.30
CA ALA A 177 -6.98 -22.32 -10.24
C ALA A 177 -7.88 -23.46 -10.76
N ILE A 178 -8.47 -23.31 -11.95
CA ILE A 178 -9.31 -24.36 -12.56
C ILE A 178 -8.49 -25.63 -12.84
N ALA A 179 -7.30 -25.48 -13.42
CA ALA A 179 -6.42 -26.62 -13.71
C ALA A 179 -6.00 -27.37 -12.43
N THR A 180 -5.62 -26.63 -11.38
CA THR A 180 -5.22 -27.23 -10.10
C THR A 180 -6.38 -27.94 -9.40
N ILE A 181 -7.58 -27.38 -9.41
CA ILE A 181 -8.79 -28.04 -8.89
C ILE A 181 -9.07 -29.34 -9.64
N SER A 182 -8.98 -29.33 -10.98
CA SER A 182 -9.22 -30.53 -11.79
C SER A 182 -8.24 -31.66 -11.43
N ILE A 183 -6.96 -31.36 -11.25
CA ILE A 183 -5.94 -32.34 -10.87
C ILE A 183 -6.23 -32.93 -9.49
N ILE A 184 -6.55 -32.08 -8.52
CA ILE A 184 -6.86 -32.52 -7.14
C ILE A 184 -8.09 -33.44 -7.11
N CYS A 185 -9.14 -33.09 -7.85
CA CYS A 185 -10.35 -33.93 -7.96
C CYS A 185 -10.04 -35.31 -8.55
N SER A 186 -9.20 -35.39 -9.59
CA SER A 186 -8.80 -36.66 -10.18
C SER A 186 -8.01 -37.52 -9.18
N ILE A 187 -7.04 -36.93 -8.47
CA ILE A 187 -6.26 -37.64 -7.44
C ILE A 187 -7.19 -38.17 -6.33
N PHE A 188 -8.07 -37.32 -5.81
CA PHE A 188 -9.01 -37.71 -4.76
C PHE A 188 -9.94 -38.84 -5.20
N GLY A 189 -10.46 -38.78 -6.43
CA GLY A 189 -11.27 -39.85 -7.02
C GLY A 189 -10.50 -41.18 -7.09
N THR A 190 -9.24 -41.15 -7.53
CA THR A 190 -8.42 -42.37 -7.58
C THR A 190 -8.14 -42.95 -6.19
N ILE A 191 -7.90 -42.11 -5.18
CA ILE A 191 -7.69 -42.55 -3.80
C ILE A 191 -8.96 -43.22 -3.25
N LEU A 192 -10.13 -42.64 -3.49
CA LEU A 192 -11.41 -43.23 -3.06
C LEU A 192 -11.66 -44.59 -3.70
N ILE A 193 -11.35 -44.74 -5.00
CA ILE A 193 -11.48 -46.02 -5.71
C ILE A 193 -10.52 -47.05 -5.11
N LEU A 194 -9.25 -46.70 -4.91
CA LEU A 194 -8.27 -47.60 -4.30
C LEU A 194 -8.66 -48.02 -2.88
N PHE A 195 -9.17 -47.08 -2.08
CA PHE A 195 -9.67 -47.36 -0.73
C PHE A 195 -10.87 -48.32 -0.75
N TYR A 196 -11.80 -48.12 -1.68
CA TYR A 196 -12.93 -49.02 -1.88
C TYR A 196 -12.48 -50.44 -2.26
N LEU A 197 -11.57 -50.55 -3.25
CA LEU A 197 -11.03 -51.84 -3.69
C LEU A 197 -10.28 -52.56 -2.56
N TYR A 198 -9.47 -51.84 -1.78
CA TYR A 198 -8.77 -52.37 -0.61
C TYR A 198 -9.75 -52.94 0.43
N LYS A 199 -10.84 -52.21 0.70
CA LYS A 199 -11.87 -52.67 1.65
C LYS A 199 -12.59 -53.94 1.16
N VAL A 200 -12.84 -54.06 -0.14
CA VAL A 200 -13.47 -55.26 -0.73
C VAL A 200 -12.56 -56.49 -0.64
N GLN A 201 -11.24 -56.34 -0.74
CA GLN A 201 -10.31 -57.47 -0.65
C GLN A 201 -10.11 -58.04 0.77
N ILE A 202 -10.42 -57.26 1.81
CA ILE A 202 -10.23 -57.64 3.21
C ILE A 202 -11.48 -58.30 3.82
N ASN A 203 -12.64 -58.12 3.18
CA ASN A 203 -13.90 -58.78 3.53
C ASN A 203 -14.09 -60.07 2.74
#